data_AF-A0AAV7JNT9-F1
#
_entry.id   AF-A0AAV7JNT9-F1
#
_cell.length_a   1.000
_cell.length_b   1.000
_cell.length_c   1.000
_cell.angle_alpha   90.00
_cell.angle_beta   90.00
_cell.angle_gamma   90.00
#
_symmetry.space_group_name_H-M   'P 1'
#
loop_
_entity.id
_entity.type
_entity.pdbx_description
1 polymer ?
#
loop_
_entity_poly.entity_id
_entity_poly.type
_entity_poly.pdbx_seq_one_letter_code
_entity_poly.pdbx_strand_id
1 'polypeptide(L)'
;MKTSFKSVMDTTISGAERESKNVRVNVSGAEPGYVVTSCMCVSSAITILEEKDIIQSSTKRRGGVLTPGFAFEKTTLVERLNKSQKVLFETKEV
;
A
#
# COMPACT_ATOMS: atom_id res chain seq x y z
N MET A 1 19.59 -12.86 -15.61
CA MET A 1 19.85 -11.79 -14.62
C MET A 1 18.51 -11.41 -14.01
N LYS A 2 18.20 -11.83 -12.77
CA LYS A 2 16.94 -11.47 -12.08
C LYS A 2 17.19 -10.17 -11.32
N THR A 3 16.79 -9.04 -11.90
CA THR A 3 16.93 -7.73 -11.25
C THR A 3 15.79 -7.56 -10.25
N SER A 4 16.06 -7.78 -8.96
CA SER A 4 15.13 -7.44 -7.88
C SER A 4 15.49 -6.07 -7.32
N PHE A 5 14.53 -5.14 -7.25
CA PHE A 5 14.73 -3.84 -6.59
C PHE A 5 14.24 -3.88 -5.15
N LYS A 6 14.77 -2.96 -4.34
CA LYS A 6 14.33 -2.70 -2.97
C LYS A 6 14.21 -1.19 -2.78
N SER A 7 12.99 -0.70 -2.65
CA SER A 7 12.69 0.68 -2.30
C SER A 7 12.48 0.78 -0.79
N VAL A 8 12.97 1.85 -0.18
CA VAL A 8 12.85 2.10 1.27
C VAL A 8 12.08 3.39 1.48
N MET A 9 11.03 3.34 2.31
CA MET A 9 10.30 4.52 2.77
C MET A 9 10.47 4.63 4.29
N ASP A 10 11.03 5.75 4.73
CA ASP A 10 11.18 6.08 6.15
C ASP A 10 10.08 7.07 6.54
N THR A 11 9.36 6.78 7.62
CA THR A 11 8.32 7.65 8.15
C THR A 11 8.43 7.73 9.67
N THR A 12 8.50 8.94 10.19
CA THR A 12 8.43 9.20 11.64
C THR A 12 6.97 9.44 12.01
N ILE A 13 6.41 8.61 12.88
CA ILE A 13 5.06 8.83 13.41
C ILE A 13 5.20 9.67 14.68
N SER A 14 4.94 10.96 14.57
CA SER A 14 4.90 11.88 15.72
C SER A 14 3.47 12.00 16.26
N GLY A 15 3.22 11.42 17.43
CA GLY A 15 1.98 11.65 18.19
C GLY A 15 2.17 12.84 19.12
N ALA A 16 1.17 13.71 19.25
CA ALA A 16 1.22 14.91 20.09
C ALA A 16 1.53 14.67 21.58
N GLU A 17 1.51 13.40 22.05
CA GLU A 17 1.80 13.02 23.44
C GLU A 17 2.53 11.67 23.58
N ARG A 18 3.01 11.05 22.49
CA ARG A 18 3.64 9.71 22.52
C ARG A 18 4.98 9.71 21.79
N GLU A 19 5.96 9.02 22.38
CA GLU A 19 7.31 8.81 21.86
C GLU A 19 7.34 8.63 20.34
N SER A 20 8.21 9.39 19.67
CA SER A 20 8.39 9.33 18.23
C SER A 20 8.98 7.97 17.83
N LYS A 21 8.21 7.19 17.08
CA LYS A 21 8.66 5.91 16.51
C LYS A 21 9.01 6.11 15.04
N ASN A 22 10.20 5.66 14.62
CA ASN A 22 10.51 5.60 13.20
C ASN A 22 10.10 4.25 12.65
N VAL A 23 9.35 4.28 11.56
CA VAL A 23 8.90 3.10 10.86
C VAL A 23 9.50 3.15 9.45
N ARG A 24 10.17 2.06 9.07
CA ARG A 24 10.72 1.84 7.74
C ARG A 24 9.92 0.77 7.03
N VAL A 25 9.41 1.08 5.85
CA VAL A 25 8.77 0.10 4.96
C VAL A 25 9.69 -0.18 3.78
N ASN A 26 10.05 -1.44 3.59
CA ASN A 26 10.75 -1.90 2.40
C ASN A 26 9.75 -2.49 1.41
N VAL A 27 9.80 -2.05 0.16
CA VAL A 27 9.03 -2.63 -0.96
C VAL A 27 10.01 -3.28 -1.92
N SER A 28 9.79 -4.55 -2.25
CA SER A 28 10.64 -5.28 -3.20
C SER A 28 9.82 -6.06 -4.23
N GLY A 29 10.40 -6.24 -5.42
CA GLY A 29 9.72 -6.93 -6.53
C GLY A 29 10.57 -7.02 -7.80
N ALA A 30 9.92 -7.33 -8.93
CA ALA A 30 10.49 -7.25 -10.28
C ALA A 30 10.73 -5.80 -10.71
N GLU A 31 10.97 -5.46 -11.97
CA GLU A 31 11.29 -4.07 -12.36
C GLU A 31 10.27 -3.02 -11.79
N PRO A 32 10.73 -2.01 -11.03
CA PRO A 32 9.84 -1.09 -10.31
C PRO A 32 9.04 -0.14 -11.20
N GLY A 33 9.66 0.37 -12.26
CA GLY A 33 9.13 1.47 -13.07
C GLY A 33 7.92 1.08 -13.92
N TYR A 34 7.83 -0.17 -14.35
CA TYR A 34 6.76 -0.66 -15.20
C TYR A 34 6.04 -1.84 -14.60
N VAL A 35 6.74 -2.95 -14.35
CA VAL A 35 6.07 -4.21 -13.98
C VAL A 35 5.35 -4.05 -12.66
N VAL A 36 6.06 -3.64 -11.61
CA VAL A 36 5.45 -3.50 -10.29
C VAL A 36 4.40 -2.39 -10.26
N THR A 37 4.68 -1.24 -10.88
CA THR A 37 3.72 -0.13 -10.94
C THR A 37 2.42 -0.55 -11.65
N SER A 38 2.52 -1.27 -12.77
CA SER A 38 1.34 -1.79 -13.48
C SER A 38 0.56 -2.80 -12.63
N CYS A 39 1.26 -3.72 -11.96
CA CYS A 39 0.64 -4.67 -11.04
C CYS A 39 -0.08 -3.97 -9.88
N MET A 40 0.50 -2.91 -9.32
CA MET A 40 -0.11 -2.09 -8.27
C MET A 40 -1.38 -1.39 -8.78
N CYS A 41 -1.34 -0.78 -9.98
CA CYS A 41 -2.50 -0.11 -10.58
C CYS A 41 -3.65 -1.08 -10.81
N VAL A 42 -3.38 -2.24 -11.43
CA VAL A 42 -4.41 -3.25 -11.70
C VAL A 42 -4.95 -3.84 -10.40
N SER A 43 -4.09 -4.18 -9.44
CA SER A 43 -4.54 -4.72 -8.16
C SER A 43 -5.41 -3.72 -7.39
N SER A 44 -5.04 -2.43 -7.44
CA SER A 44 -5.83 -1.34 -6.86
C SER A 44 -7.21 -1.25 -7.50
N ALA A 45 -7.29 -1.33 -8.82
CA ALA A 45 -8.57 -1.28 -9.54
C ALA A 45 -9.48 -2.45 -9.17
N ILE A 46 -8.94 -3.68 -9.10
CA ILE A 46 -9.70 -4.86 -8.70
C ILE A 46 -10.16 -4.72 -7.25
N THR A 47 -9.30 -4.25 -6.34
CA THR A 47 -9.68 -4.02 -4.93
C THR A 47 -10.79 -2.97 -4.82
N ILE A 48 -10.75 -1.89 -5.61
CA ILE A 48 -11.84 -0.90 -5.64
C ILE A 48 -13.16 -1.53 -6.08
N LEU A 49 -13.12 -2.45 -7.05
CA LEU A 49 -14.32 -3.08 -7.58
C LEU A 49 -14.93 -4.09 -6.60
N GLU A 50 -14.09 -4.93 -5.99
CA GLU A 50 -14.53 -6.03 -5.13
C GLU A 50 -14.80 -5.59 -3.68
N GLU A 51 -14.04 -4.62 -3.17
CA GLU A 51 -14.13 -4.15 -1.79
C GLU A 51 -14.77 -2.76 -1.68
N LYS A 52 -15.56 -2.39 -2.69
CA LYS A 52 -16.24 -1.09 -2.78
C LYS A 52 -16.99 -0.73 -1.50
N ASP A 53 -17.70 -1.67 -0.89
CA ASP A 53 -18.47 -1.43 0.32
C ASP A 53 -17.58 -1.10 1.53
N ILE A 54 -16.39 -1.69 1.62
CA ILE A 54 -15.38 -1.37 2.64
C ILE A 54 -14.89 0.07 2.44
N ILE A 55 -14.55 0.43 1.21
CA ILE A 55 -14.06 1.77 0.84
C ILE A 55 -15.15 2.84 1.03
N GLN A 56 -16.41 2.50 0.77
CA GLN A 56 -17.53 3.40 0.99
C GLN A 56 -17.91 3.52 2.47
N SER A 57 -17.74 2.46 3.27
CA SER A 57 -18.02 2.50 4.70
C SER A 57 -17.11 3.48 5.46
N SER A 58 -15.87 3.70 4.99
CA SER A 58 -14.98 4.72 5.55
C SER A 58 -15.39 6.14 5.17
N THR A 59 -16.13 6.32 4.07
CA THR A 59 -16.58 7.63 3.58
C THR A 59 -18.05 7.87 3.92
N LYS A 60 -18.35 8.81 4.82
CA LYS A 60 -19.75 9.24 5.12
C LYS A 60 -20.50 9.87 3.93
N ARG A 61 -19.89 9.94 2.74
CA ARG A 61 -20.43 10.50 1.50
C ARG A 61 -20.23 9.50 0.36
N ARG A 62 -21.22 9.39 -0.54
CA ARG A 62 -21.06 8.63 -1.79
C ARG A 62 -20.35 9.50 -2.82
N GLY A 63 -19.15 9.09 -3.23
CA GLY A 63 -18.34 9.77 -4.26
C GLY A 63 -17.29 10.74 -3.69
N GLY A 64 -16.47 11.29 -4.59
CA GLY A 64 -15.34 12.18 -4.25
C GLY A 64 -13.99 11.61 -4.67
N VAL A 65 -12.91 12.30 -4.30
CA VAL A 65 -11.52 11.86 -4.52
C VAL A 65 -10.96 11.40 -3.19
N LEU A 66 -10.47 10.16 -3.15
CA LEU A 66 -9.87 9.56 -1.97
C LEU A 66 -8.36 9.45 -2.17
N THR A 67 -7.59 9.80 -1.14
CA THR A 67 -6.16 9.52 -1.13
C THR A 67 -5.94 8.02 -0.91
N PRO A 68 -4.87 7.43 -1.47
CA PRO A 68 -4.60 5.99 -1.33
C PRO A 68 -4.58 5.52 0.13
N GLY A 69 -4.01 6.33 1.03
CA GLY A 69 -3.97 6.03 2.46
C GLY A 69 -5.35 5.88 3.09
N PHE A 70 -6.35 6.64 2.62
CA PHE A 70 -7.72 6.53 3.10
C PHE A 70 -8.51 5.44 2.37
N ALA A 71 -8.29 5.31 1.06
CA ALA A 71 -9.01 4.36 0.22
C ALA A 71 -8.66 2.90 0.58
N PHE A 72 -7.39 2.64 0.91
CA PHE A 72 -6.87 1.27 1.02
C PHE A 72 -6.56 0.80 2.45
N GLU A 73 -6.70 1.66 3.47
CA GLU A 73 -6.33 1.37 4.87
C GLU A 73 -6.86 0.02 5.38
N LYS A 74 -8.11 -0.29 5.05
CA LYS A 74 -8.83 -1.48 5.54
C LYS A 74 -9.09 -2.52 4.45
N THR A 75 -8.41 -2.39 3.32
CA THR A 75 -8.60 -3.26 2.15
C THR A 75 -7.57 -4.37 2.11
N THR A 76 -7.82 -5.41 1.30
CA THR A 76 -6.87 -6.52 1.14
C THR A 76 -5.78 -6.28 0.08
N LEU A 77 -5.57 -5.02 -0.33
CA LEU A 77 -4.66 -4.67 -1.41
C LEU A 77 -3.22 -5.15 -1.16
N VAL A 78 -2.70 -4.97 0.06
CA VAL A 78 -1.33 -5.34 0.41
C VAL A 78 -1.16 -6.86 0.41
N GLU A 79 -2.14 -7.60 0.96
CA GLU A 79 -2.17 -9.06 0.94
C GLU A 79 -2.21 -9.60 -0.49
N ARG A 80 -3.01 -8.95 -1.36
CA ARG A 80 -3.13 -9.31 -2.77
C ARG A 80 -1.82 -9.13 -3.52
N LEU A 81 -1.14 -8.00 -3.30
CA LEU A 81 0.15 -7.70 -3.93
C LEU A 81 1.26 -8.65 -3.46
N ASN A 82 1.30 -8.95 -2.16
CA ASN A 82 2.22 -9.91 -1.57
C ASN A 82 2.03 -11.31 -2.16
N LYS A 83 0.78 -11.80 -2.23
CA LYS A 83 0.48 -13.18 -2.66
C LYS A 83 0.53 -13.37 -4.18
N SER A 84 -0.06 -12.45 -4.93
CA SER A 84 -0.38 -12.69 -6.35
C SER A 84 0.69 -12.16 -7.30
N GLN A 85 1.35 -11.05 -6.92
CA GLN A 85 2.23 -10.29 -7.82
C GLN A 85 3.69 -10.29 -7.36
N LYS A 86 4.01 -10.99 -6.25
CA LYS A 86 5.36 -11.07 -5.66
C LYS A 86 5.97 -9.70 -5.36
N VAL A 87 5.11 -8.74 -5.01
CA VAL A 87 5.53 -7.43 -4.51
C VAL A 87 5.49 -7.51 -3.01
N LEU A 88 6.65 -7.57 -2.36
CA LEU A 88 6.78 -7.80 -0.93
C LEU A 88 6.89 -6.47 -0.18
N PHE A 89 6.01 -6.30 0.80
CA PHE A 89 6.03 -5.17 1.74
C PHE A 89 6.51 -5.66 3.12
N GLU A 90 7.65 -5.15 3.58
CA GLU A 90 8.22 -5.45 4.90
C GLU A 90 8.31 -4.19 5.76
N THR A 91 7.62 -4.19 6.90
CA THR A 91 7.70 -3.09 7.88
C THR A 91 8.72 -3.41 8.96
N LYS A 92 9.59 -2.46 9.29
CA LYS A 92 10.59 -2.54 10.36
C LYS A 92 10.51 -1.28 11.22
N GLU A 93 10.52 -1.42 12.54
CA GLU A 93 10.70 -0.28 13.46
C GLU A 93 12.20 0.04 13.52
N VAL A 94 12.57 1.31 13.41
CA VAL A 94 13.96 1.81 13.31
C VAL A 94 14.26 2.83 14.39
#